data_AF-A0A948ZKT2-F1
#
_entry.id   AF-A0A948ZKT2-F1
#
_cell.length_a   1.000
_cell.length_b   1.000
_cell.length_c   1.000
_cell.angle_alpha   90.00
_cell.angle_beta   90.00
_cell.angle_gamma   90.00
#
_symmetry.space_group_name_H-M   'P 1'
#
loop_
_entity.id
_entity.type
_entity.pdbx_description
1 polymer ?
#
loop_
_entity_poly.entity_id
_entity_poly.type
_entity_poly.pdbx_seq_one_letter_code
_entity_poly.pdbx_strand_id
1 'polypeptide(L)'
;MPNADVEEGHRSTLLAQYANISLRLGGEKLVIDPKTEQVVDNIEAARLLRRSVPQCRNSRGLTAPGRCPIARFFNRGLLAPG
;
A
#
# COMPACT_ATOMS: atom_id res chain seq x y z
N MET A 1 25.69 -11.59 9.15
CA MET A 1 24.71 -12.66 8.84
C MET A 1 23.31 -12.08 9.02
N PRO A 2 22.30 -12.54 8.24
CA PRO A 2 20.92 -12.16 8.50
C PRO A 2 20.47 -12.73 9.86
N ASN A 3 19.61 -11.98 10.56
CA ASN A 3 19.20 -12.27 11.94
C ASN A 3 18.17 -13.43 12.04
N ALA A 4 17.53 -13.80 10.93
CA ALA A 4 16.57 -14.88 10.84
C ALA A 4 16.55 -15.46 9.41
N ASP A 5 15.98 -16.66 9.27
CA ASP A 5 15.62 -17.22 7.96
C ASP A 5 14.61 -16.29 7.26
N VAL A 6 14.62 -16.30 5.92
CA VAL A 6 13.79 -15.40 5.12
C VAL A 6 12.30 -15.61 5.40
N GLU A 7 11.86 -16.86 5.54
CA GLU A 7 10.45 -17.20 5.81
C GLU A 7 10.01 -16.71 7.21
N GLU A 8 10.89 -16.87 8.19
CA GLU A 8 10.62 -16.45 9.56
C GLU A 8 10.64 -14.93 9.72
N GLY A 9 11.59 -14.27 9.06
CA GLY A 9 11.66 -12.80 8.99
C GLY A 9 10.44 -12.20 8.27
N HIS A 10 9.97 -12.84 7.20
CA HIS A 10 8.75 -12.46 6.49
C HIS A 10 7.52 -12.55 7.40
N ARG A 11 7.32 -13.70 8.07
CA ARG A 11 6.18 -13.91 8.99
C ARG A 11 6.19 -12.93 10.16
N SER A 12 7.36 -12.68 10.76
CA SER A 12 7.50 -11.71 11.85
C SER A 12 7.12 -10.30 11.39
N THR A 13 7.59 -9.90 10.21
CA THR A 13 7.29 -8.59 9.63
C THR A 13 5.80 -8.45 9.30
N LEU A 14 5.19 -9.49 8.72
CA LEU A 14 3.76 -9.52 8.43
C LEU A 14 2.92 -9.39 9.70
N LEU A 15 3.26 -10.11 10.77
CA LEU A 15 2.57 -10.03 12.06
C LEU A 15 2.54 -8.60 12.61
N ALA A 16 3.69 -7.92 12.59
CA ALA A 16 3.76 -6.52 12.99
C ALA A 16 2.88 -5.61 12.12
N GLN A 17 2.84 -5.87 10.80
CA GLN A 17 2.00 -5.12 9.88
C GLN A 17 0.50 -5.33 10.13
N TYR A 18 0.06 -6.57 10.36
CA TYR A 18 -1.33 -6.86 10.69
C TYR A 18 -1.77 -6.26 12.03
N ALA A 19 -0.88 -6.27 13.03
CA ALA A 19 -1.15 -5.62 14.31
C ALA A 19 -1.40 -4.11 14.14
N ASN A 20 -0.58 -3.43 13.33
CA ASN A 20 -0.77 -2.02 13.01
C ASN A 20 -2.10 -1.73 12.30
N ILE A 21 -2.55 -2.62 11.42
CA ILE A 21 -3.83 -2.48 10.72
C ILE A 21 -5.00 -2.69 11.69
N SER A 22 -4.92 -3.73 12.53
CA SER A 22 -5.92 -4.00 13.56
C SER A 22 -6.10 -2.80 14.50
N LEU A 23 -4.99 -2.21 14.97
CA LEU A 23 -5.00 -1.00 15.79
C LEU A 23 -5.69 0.18 15.09
N ARG A 24 -5.45 0.38 13.79
CA ARG A 24 -6.08 1.48 13.01
C ARG A 24 -7.57 1.28 12.80
N LEU A 25 -8.05 0.04 12.82
CA LEU A 25 -9.47 -0.30 12.71
C LEU A 25 -10.18 -0.30 14.07
N GLY A 26 -9.51 0.12 15.15
CA GLY A 26 -10.08 0.16 16.49
C GLY A 26 -9.90 -1.13 17.29
N GLY A 27 -8.91 -1.96 16.93
CA GLY A 27 -8.60 -3.21 17.63
C GLY A 27 -9.41 -4.41 17.12
N GLU A 28 -9.94 -4.35 15.90
CA GLU A 28 -10.66 -5.48 15.31
C GLU A 28 -9.76 -6.70 15.08
N LYS A 29 -10.33 -7.88 15.31
CA LYS A 29 -9.65 -9.15 15.03
C LYS A 29 -9.64 -9.40 13.52
N LEU A 30 -8.44 -9.44 12.93
CA LEU A 30 -8.26 -9.75 11.52
C LEU A 30 -8.18 -11.27 11.32
N VAL A 31 -8.91 -11.78 10.34
CA VAL A 31 -8.80 -13.17 9.87
C VAL A 31 -7.98 -13.15 8.58
N ILE A 32 -6.87 -13.89 8.56
CA ILE A 32 -5.91 -13.90 7.46
C ILE A 32 -5.82 -15.32 6.92
N ASP A 33 -5.88 -15.48 5.60
CA ASP A 33 -5.62 -16.76 4.96
C ASP A 33 -4.10 -17.02 4.89
N PRO A 34 -3.59 -18.09 5.51
CA PRO A 34 -2.15 -18.37 5.55
C PRO A 34 -1.54 -18.68 4.19
N LYS A 35 -2.35 -19.00 3.16
CA LYS A 35 -1.84 -19.30 1.81
C LYS A 35 -1.74 -18.07 0.93
N THR A 36 -2.71 -17.17 1.02
CA THR A 36 -2.80 -15.99 0.15
C THR A 36 -2.35 -14.71 0.86
N GLU A 37 -2.16 -14.76 2.18
CA GLU A 37 -1.76 -13.64 3.05
C GLU A 37 -2.72 -12.44 2.97
N GLN A 38 -3.95 -12.68 2.49
CA GLN A 38 -5.00 -11.68 2.39
C GLN A 38 -5.91 -11.71 3.61
N VAL A 39 -6.43 -10.54 3.97
CA VAL A 39 -7.46 -10.42 5.00
C VAL A 39 -8.80 -10.83 4.42
N VAL A 40 -9.47 -11.75 5.12
CA VAL A 40 -10.79 -12.26 4.81
C VAL A 40 -11.84 -11.42 5.55
N ASP A 41 -12.99 -11.18 4.92
CA ASP A 41 -14.16 -10.50 5.50
C ASP A 41 -13.96 -9.06 5.99
N ASN A 42 -12.86 -8.38 5.67
CA ASN A 42 -12.65 -6.96 6.04
C ASN A 42 -12.06 -6.14 4.88
N ILE A 43 -12.96 -5.42 4.17
CA ILE A 43 -12.62 -4.61 3.00
C ILE A 43 -11.71 -3.43 3.37
N GLU A 44 -11.92 -2.81 4.53
CA GLU A 44 -11.09 -1.70 4.99
C GLU A 44 -9.66 -2.16 5.36
N ALA A 45 -9.54 -3.32 6.01
CA ALA A 45 -8.24 -3.94 6.25
C ALA A 45 -7.51 -4.29 4.94
N ALA A 46 -8.23 -4.87 3.98
CA ALA A 46 -7.68 -5.20 2.66
C ALA A 46 -7.24 -3.93 1.89
N ARG A 47 -7.94 -2.80 2.07
CA ARG A 47 -7.58 -1.50 1.51
C ARG A 47 -6.28 -0.96 2.10
N LEU A 48 -6.05 -1.16 3.40
CA LEU A 48 -4.85 -0.69 4.10
C LEU A 48 -3.60 -1.53 3.79
N LEU A 49 -3.76 -2.80 3.44
CA LEU A 49 -2.66 -3.66 2.97
C LEU A 49 -2.16 -3.27 1.58
N ARG A 50 -3.07 -2.80 0.72
CA ARG A 50 -2.71 -2.40 -0.64
C ARG A 50 -2.11 -1.01 -0.63
N ARG A 51 -0.97 -0.86 -1.30
CA ARG A 51 -0.46 0.46 -1.63
C ARG A 51 -1.43 1.10 -2.62
N SER A 52 -2.18 2.13 -2.19
CA SER A 52 -2.91 2.94 -3.17
C SER A 52 -1.89 3.54 -4.12
N VAL A 53 -2.11 3.40 -5.43
CA VAL A 53 -1.37 4.17 -6.45
C VAL A 53 -1.22 5.61 -5.96
N PRO A 54 -0.04 6.24 -6.09
CA PRO A 54 0.19 7.59 -5.58
C PRO A 54 -0.88 8.52 -6.15
N GLN A 55 -1.87 8.84 -5.33
CA GLN A 55 -2.87 9.84 -5.65
C GLN A 55 -2.14 11.17 -5.51
N CYS A 56 -1.99 11.89 -6.62
CA CYS A 56 -1.46 13.25 -6.53
C CYS A 56 -2.50 14.09 -5.78
N ARG A 57 -2.21 14.28 -4.50
CA ARG A 57 -3.06 14.95 -3.53
C ARG A 57 -2.92 16.46 -3.77
N ASN A 58 -4.00 17.11 -4.18
CA ASN A 58 -4.07 18.57 -4.24
C ASN A 58 -5.06 19.10 -3.18
N SER A 59 -5.08 20.42 -2.98
CA SER A 59 -5.92 21.11 -1.98
C SER A 59 -7.44 20.99 -2.22
N ARG A 60 -7.88 20.36 -3.31
CA ARG A 60 -9.29 20.22 -3.71
C ARG A 60 -9.80 18.77 -3.71
N GLY A 61 -9.05 17.83 -3.13
CA GLY A 61 -9.48 16.44 -2.95
C GLY A 61 -8.97 15.46 -4.01
N LEU A 62 -9.42 14.21 -3.89
CA LEU A 62 -8.95 13.03 -4.63
C LEU A 62 -9.40 13.09 -6.10
N THR A 63 -8.53 13.53 -7.01
CA THR A 63 -8.83 13.46 -8.45
C THR A 63 -8.40 12.13 -9.04
N ALA A 64 -9.24 11.56 -9.91
CA ALA A 64 -8.94 10.36 -10.71
C ALA A 64 -7.58 10.46 -11.43
N PRO A 65 -6.89 9.33 -11.70
CA PRO A 65 -5.50 9.26 -12.16
C PRO A 65 -5.17 9.91 -13.53
N GLY A 66 -6.12 10.60 -14.17
CA GLY A 66 -5.91 11.35 -15.42
C GLY A 66 -5.91 12.87 -15.29
N ARG A 67 -6.01 13.46 -14.07
CA ARG A 67 -6.22 14.91 -13.89
C ARG A 67 -5.22 15.62 -12.98
N CYS A 68 -4.08 15.01 -12.65
CA CYS A 68 -3.03 15.69 -11.90
C CYS A 68 -2.15 16.56 -12.81
N PRO A 69 -2.16 17.89 -12.67
CA PRO A 69 -1.30 18.77 -13.48
C PRO A 69 0.20 18.65 -13.14
N ILE A 70 0.56 18.01 -12.02
CA ILE A 70 1.95 17.84 -11.57
C ILE A 70 2.73 16.80 -12.39
N ALA A 71 2.07 15.87 -13.09
CA ALA A 71 2.74 14.90 -13.97
C ALA A 71 3.35 15.56 -15.24
N ARG A 72 3.08 16.86 -15.48
CA ARG A 72 3.65 17.59 -16.62
C ARG A 72 5.06 18.15 -16.37
N PHE A 73 5.55 18.10 -15.13
CA PHE A 73 6.85 18.71 -14.77
C PHE A 73 8.02 17.72 -14.68
N PHE A 74 7.77 16.40 -14.69
CA PHE A 74 8.85 15.41 -14.61
C PHE A 74 9.15 14.69 -15.93
N ASN A 75 8.42 14.99 -17.02
CA ASN A 75 8.69 14.43 -18.34
C ASN A 75 8.71 15.51 -19.42
N ARG A 76 9.61 16.50 -19.27
CA ARG A 76 9.95 17.44 -20.34
C ARG A 76 11.46 17.48 -20.55
N GLY A 77 12.01 16.29 -20.78
CA GLY A 77 13.42 16.11 -21.05
C GLY A 77 13.71 14.72 -21.61
N LEU A 78 13.16 14.39 -22.78
CA LEU A 78 13.87 13.64 -23.84
C LEU A 78 12.99 13.53 -25.10
N LEU A 79 13.65 13.66 -26.26
CA LEU A 79 13.18 13.48 -27.64
C LEU A 79 12.30 14.58 -28.25
N ALA A 80 12.98 15.58 -28.82
CA ALA A 80 12.54 16.24 -30.04
C ALA A 80 12.93 15.37 -31.25
N PRO A 81 12.02 15.12 -32.21
CA PRO A 81 12.41 14.80 -33.57
C PRO A 81 12.13 15.98 -34.52
N GLY A 82 13.17 16.34 -35.29
CA GLY A 82 13.14 16.83 -36.68
C GLY A 82 12.29 18.04 -37.01
#